data_AF-A0A436GDV5-F1
#
_entry.id   AF-A0A436GDV5-F1
#
_cell.length_a   1.000
_cell.length_b   1.000
_cell.length_c   1.000
_cell.angle_alpha   90.00
_cell.angle_beta   90.00
_cell.angle_gamma   90.00
#
_symmetry.space_group_name_H-M   'P 1'
#
loop_
_entity.id
_entity.type
_entity.pdbx_description
1 polymer ?
#
loop_
_entity_poly.entity_id
_entity_poly.type
_entity_poly.pdbx_seq_one_letter_code
_entity_poly.pdbx_strand_id
1 'polypeptide(L)'
;MTIAEIAKDFTELLKQGDNEAAAEKYNADDIVSLEAMAGPMAISHGKEALKQKGQWWQENNEVHGGSVEGPYVNGDQFAVRFKFDITPKATGERVTMDEVGLYTV
;
A
#
# COMPACT_ATOMS: atom_id res chain seq x y z
N MET A 1 -9.33 -8.79 -17.43
CA MET A 1 -8.43 -9.52 -16.52
C MET A 1 -9.26 -10.14 -15.42
N THR A 2 -8.91 -11.33 -14.96
CA THR A 2 -9.52 -11.93 -13.76
C THR A 2 -8.97 -11.25 -12.50
N ILE A 3 -9.66 -11.39 -11.36
CA ILE A 3 -9.17 -10.88 -10.06
C ILE A 3 -7.79 -11.46 -9.73
N ALA A 4 -7.56 -12.74 -10.03
CA ALA A 4 -6.27 -13.38 -9.82
C ALA A 4 -5.14 -12.76 -10.66
N GLU A 5 -5.43 -12.38 -11.90
CA GLU A 5 -4.44 -11.69 -12.77
C GLU A 5 -4.13 -10.28 -12.27
N ILE A 6 -5.15 -9.52 -11.84
CA ILE A 6 -4.99 -8.18 -11.27
C ILE A 6 -4.16 -8.26 -9.99
N ALA A 7 -4.57 -9.12 -9.05
CA ALA A 7 -3.90 -9.30 -7.78
C ALA A 7 -2.44 -9.74 -7.95
N LYS A 8 -2.17 -10.64 -8.91
CA LYS A 8 -0.80 -11.10 -9.21
C LYS A 8 0.08 -9.96 -9.71
N ASP A 9 -0.36 -9.25 -10.74
CA ASP A 9 0.42 -8.17 -11.34
C ASP A 9 0.64 -7.01 -10.35
N PHE A 10 -0.42 -6.61 -9.65
CA PHE A 10 -0.33 -5.61 -8.58
C PHE A 10 0.71 -6.01 -7.53
N THR A 11 0.63 -7.24 -7.00
CA THR A 11 1.57 -7.71 -5.96
C THR A 11 3.01 -7.83 -6.50
N GLU A 12 3.19 -8.21 -7.77
CA GLU A 12 4.51 -8.28 -8.41
C GLU A 12 5.16 -6.90 -8.55
N LEU A 13 4.40 -5.87 -8.89
CA LEU A 13 4.87 -4.48 -8.92
C LEU A 13 5.31 -4.01 -7.52
N LEU A 14 4.51 -4.30 -6.48
CA LEU A 14 4.88 -3.96 -5.10
C LEU A 14 6.16 -4.66 -4.63
N LYS A 15 6.35 -5.94 -4.99
CA LYS A 15 7.59 -6.69 -4.69
C LYS A 15 8.82 -6.11 -5.37
N GLN A 16 8.66 -5.45 -6.51
CA GLN A 16 9.73 -4.78 -7.25
C GLN A 16 9.99 -3.36 -6.71
N GLY A 17 9.21 -2.89 -5.74
CA GLY A 17 9.27 -1.53 -5.21
C GLY A 17 8.55 -0.50 -6.07
N ASP A 18 7.87 -0.92 -7.14
CA ASP A 18 7.19 -0.04 -8.09
C ASP A 18 5.74 0.27 -7.65
N ASN A 19 5.65 0.87 -6.47
CA ASN A 19 4.39 1.24 -5.82
C ASN A 19 3.60 2.28 -6.65
N GLU A 20 4.31 3.20 -7.31
CA GLU A 20 3.67 4.24 -8.13
C GLU A 20 3.03 3.65 -9.40
N ALA A 21 3.71 2.73 -10.11
CA ALA A 21 3.11 2.08 -11.27
C ALA A 21 1.91 1.22 -10.89
N ALA A 22 1.97 0.51 -9.76
CA ALA A 22 0.84 -0.27 -9.26
C ALA A 22 -0.38 0.63 -8.98
N ALA A 23 -0.17 1.74 -8.27
CA ALA A 23 -1.21 2.71 -7.96
C ALA A 23 -1.79 3.37 -9.23
N GLU A 24 -0.93 3.79 -10.16
CA GLU A 24 -1.38 4.44 -11.39
C GLU A 24 -2.20 3.50 -12.27
N LYS A 25 -1.79 2.22 -12.36
CA LYS A 25 -2.43 1.21 -13.20
C LYS A 25 -3.77 0.72 -12.65
N TYR A 26 -3.91 0.60 -11.33
CA TYR A 26 -5.02 -0.15 -10.71
C TYR A 26 -5.93 0.66 -9.81
N ASN A 27 -5.53 1.84 -9.32
CA ASN A 27 -6.43 2.63 -8.48
C ASN A 27 -7.55 3.24 -9.33
N ALA A 28 -8.79 3.03 -8.90
CA ALA A 28 -9.93 3.79 -9.40
C ALA A 28 -9.79 5.28 -9.08
N ASP A 29 -10.36 6.15 -9.91
CA ASP A 29 -10.32 7.61 -9.71
C ASP A 29 -10.94 8.02 -8.36
N ASP A 30 -11.91 7.25 -7.87
CA ASP A 30 -12.65 7.42 -6.62
C ASP A 30 -12.21 6.46 -5.49
N ILE A 31 -11.01 5.85 -5.60
CA ILE A 31 -10.47 4.93 -4.58
C ILE A 31 -10.58 5.49 -3.16
N VAL A 32 -10.89 4.62 -2.19
CA VAL A 32 -10.91 4.95 -0.76
C VAL A 32 -9.83 4.15 -0.04
N SER A 33 -8.90 4.86 0.61
CA SER A 33 -7.86 4.27 1.46
C SER A 33 -8.22 4.45 2.93
N LEU A 34 -8.16 3.37 3.70
CA LEU A 34 -8.54 3.30 5.11
C LEU A 34 -7.37 2.75 5.95
N GLU A 35 -6.88 3.53 6.91
CA GLU A 35 -5.88 3.09 7.89
C GLU A 35 -6.55 2.49 9.12
N ALA A 36 -5.83 1.58 9.81
CA ALA A 36 -6.32 0.97 11.04
C ALA A 36 -6.38 1.94 12.23
N MET A 37 -5.49 2.93 12.25
CA MET A 37 -5.40 3.92 13.33
C MET A 37 -6.07 5.24 12.92
N ALA A 38 -6.76 5.87 13.87
CA ALA A 38 -7.26 7.23 13.69
C ALA A 38 -6.11 8.23 13.54
N GLY A 39 -6.30 9.24 12.69
CA GLY A 39 -5.30 10.28 12.44
C GLY A 39 -5.66 11.15 11.23
N PRO A 40 -4.88 12.24 10.98
CA PRO A 40 -5.18 13.20 9.92
C PRO A 40 -5.30 12.63 8.51
N MET A 41 -4.71 11.45 8.24
CA MET A 41 -4.75 10.76 6.95
C MET A 41 -5.29 9.33 7.04
N ALA A 42 -6.10 9.06 8.07
CA ALA A 42 -6.68 7.74 8.30
C ALA A 42 -7.69 7.34 7.23
N ILE A 43 -8.35 8.31 6.58
CA ILE A 43 -9.25 8.08 5.45
C ILE A 43 -8.84 9.03 4.33
N SER A 44 -8.60 8.50 3.14
CA SER A 44 -8.29 9.29 1.94
C SER A 44 -9.23 8.89 0.79
N HIS A 45 -9.76 9.87 0.08
CA HIS A 45 -10.69 9.69 -1.03
C HIS A 45 -10.11 10.25 -2.33
N GLY A 46 -10.10 9.42 -3.36
CA GLY A 46 -9.68 9.78 -4.71
C GLY A 46 -8.22 9.45 -5.00
N LYS A 47 -7.95 9.10 -6.26
CA LYS A 47 -6.62 8.65 -6.74
C LYS A 47 -5.53 9.68 -6.49
N GLU A 48 -5.81 10.95 -6.76
CA GLU A 48 -4.85 12.05 -6.56
C GLU A 48 -4.52 12.26 -5.08
N ALA A 49 -5.52 12.24 -4.20
CA ALA A 49 -5.30 12.38 -2.76
C ALA A 49 -4.48 11.21 -2.20
N LEU A 50 -4.72 9.99 -2.69
CA LEU A 50 -3.93 8.82 -2.29
C LEU A 50 -2.49 8.89 -2.82
N LYS A 51 -2.27 9.40 -4.04
CA LYS A 51 -0.94 9.67 -4.58
C LYS A 51 -0.16 10.64 -3.70
N GLN A 52 -0.77 11.76 -3.33
CA GLN A 52 -0.15 12.77 -2.45
C GLN A 52 0.17 12.21 -1.06
N LYS A 53 -0.74 11.40 -0.48
CA LYS A 53 -0.49 10.67 0.78
C LYS A 53 0.71 9.74 0.66
N GLY A 54 0.82 8.99 -0.44
CA GLY A 54 1.96 8.10 -0.70
C GLY A 54 3.29 8.86 -0.81
N GLN A 55 3.31 9.98 -1.52
CA GLN A 55 4.48 10.86 -1.63
C GLN A 55 4.91 11.40 -0.26
N TRP A 56 3.96 11.94 0.52
CA TRP A 56 4.23 12.38 1.89
C TRP A 56 4.82 11.26 2.74
N TRP A 57 4.30 10.03 2.63
CA TRP A 57 4.78 8.90 3.42
C TRP A 57 6.22 8.56 3.09
N GLN A 58 6.57 8.53 1.79
CA GLN A 58 7.95 8.29 1.35
C GLN A 58 8.90 9.41 1.79
N GLU A 59 8.45 10.67 1.75
CA GLU A 59 9.26 11.81 2.19
C GLU A 59 9.49 11.82 3.71
N ASN A 60 8.60 11.21 4.50
CA ASN A 60 8.65 11.24 5.97
C ASN A 60 9.17 9.96 6.62
N ASN A 61 9.46 8.92 5.83
CA ASN A 61 9.98 7.64 6.34
C ASN A 61 11.22 7.20 5.56
N GLU A 62 12.21 6.64 6.24
CA GLU A 62 13.31 5.90 5.62
C GLU A 62 12.98 4.41 5.65
N VAL A 63 12.96 3.75 4.47
CA VAL A 63 12.64 2.32 4.35
C VAL A 63 13.94 1.51 4.31
N HIS A 64 14.07 0.54 5.23
CA HIS A 64 15.25 -0.31 5.36
C HIS A 64 15.11 -1.66 4.65
N GLY A 65 14.01 -1.87 3.95
CA GLY A 65 13.64 -3.12 3.30
C GLY A 65 12.51 -3.86 4.03
N GLY A 66 12.13 -4.99 3.48
CA GLY A 66 11.00 -5.77 3.95
C GLY A 66 10.52 -6.80 2.95
N SER A 67 9.30 -7.28 3.14
CA SER A 67 8.68 -8.31 2.32
C SER A 67 7.21 -8.02 2.04
N VAL A 68 6.78 -8.46 0.87
CA VAL A 68 5.39 -8.44 0.41
C VAL A 68 4.96 -9.90 0.21
N GLU A 69 3.99 -10.38 0.99
CA GLU A 69 3.46 -11.75 0.93
C GLU A 69 2.04 -11.75 0.34
N GLY A 70 1.75 -12.71 -0.55
CA GLY A 70 0.49 -12.80 -1.31
C GLY A 70 0.70 -12.88 -2.83
N PRO A 71 -0.37 -12.66 -3.63
CA PRO A 71 -1.72 -12.29 -3.19
C PRO A 71 -2.53 -13.47 -2.62
N TYR A 72 -3.41 -13.18 -1.65
CA TYR A 72 -4.41 -14.11 -1.13
C TYR A 72 -5.79 -13.71 -1.65
N VAL A 73 -6.30 -14.44 -2.66
CA VAL A 73 -7.49 -14.03 -3.44
C VAL A 73 -8.77 -14.70 -2.92
N ASN A 74 -9.88 -13.94 -2.84
CA ASN A 74 -11.23 -14.45 -2.60
C ASN A 74 -12.28 -13.52 -3.21
N GLY A 75 -13.16 -14.05 -4.07
CA GLY A 75 -14.25 -13.25 -4.66
C GLY A 75 -13.72 -12.10 -5.53
N ASP A 76 -14.18 -10.89 -5.22
CA ASP A 76 -13.77 -9.60 -5.80
C ASP A 76 -12.60 -8.93 -5.04
N GLN A 77 -12.00 -9.64 -4.09
CA GLN A 77 -10.95 -9.10 -3.22
C GLN A 77 -9.67 -9.92 -3.24
N PHE A 78 -8.59 -9.26 -2.84
CA PHE A 78 -7.35 -9.92 -2.49
C PHE A 78 -6.66 -9.21 -1.32
N ALA A 79 -5.94 -9.99 -0.52
CA ALA A 79 -5.13 -9.47 0.56
C ALA A 79 -3.63 -9.58 0.24
N VAL A 80 -2.85 -8.62 0.75
CA VAL A 80 -1.39 -8.61 0.70
C VAL A 80 -0.88 -8.28 2.10
N ARG A 81 0.09 -9.05 2.59
CA ARG A 81 0.75 -8.75 3.87
C ARG A 81 2.07 -8.05 3.62
N PHE A 82 2.27 -6.95 4.33
CA PHE A 82 3.46 -6.12 4.27
C PHE A 82 4.21 -6.25 5.58
N LYS A 83 5.52 -6.45 5.50
CA LYS A 83 6.41 -6.38 6.66
C LYS A 83 7.63 -5.57 6.30
N PHE A 84 7.76 -4.37 6.86
CA PHE A 84 8.83 -3.44 6.53
C PHE A 84 9.48 -2.90 7.79
N ASP A 85 10.79 -2.74 7.75
CA ASP A 85 11.51 -1.95 8.72
C ASP A 85 11.60 -0.52 8.21
N ILE A 86 11.17 0.44 9.04
CA ILE A 86 11.22 1.85 8.71
C ILE A 86 11.78 2.69 9.85
N THR A 87 12.32 3.86 9.53
CA THR A 87 12.58 4.92 10.51
C THR A 87 11.75 6.15 10.15
N PRO A 88 10.68 6.45 10.91
CA PRO A 88 9.95 7.71 10.76
C PRO A 88 10.86 8.89 11.08
N LYS A 89 10.95 9.89 10.19
CA LYS A 89 11.80 11.07 10.41
C LYS A 89 11.37 11.91 11.62
N ALA A 90 10.09 11.84 11.99
CA ALA A 90 9.55 12.55 13.15
C ALA A 90 10.09 12.03 14.49
N THR A 91 10.42 10.74 14.59
CA THR A 91 10.91 10.12 15.82
C THR A 91 12.39 9.76 15.74
N GLY A 92 12.90 9.41 14.55
CA GLY A 92 14.26 8.89 14.37
C GLY A 92 14.45 7.47 14.91
N GLU A 93 13.39 6.82 15.39
CA GLU A 93 13.43 5.48 15.98
C GLU A 93 13.00 4.43 14.96
N ARG A 94 13.85 3.41 14.75
CA ARG A 94 13.54 2.32 13.82
C ARG A 94 12.47 1.41 14.42
N VAL A 95 11.46 1.10 13.61
CA VAL A 95 10.34 0.22 13.96
C VAL A 95 10.08 -0.78 12.83
N THR A 96 9.49 -1.92 13.17
CA THR A 96 8.96 -2.88 12.20
C THR A 96 7.46 -2.68 12.08
N MET A 97 6.98 -2.35 10.88
CA MET A 97 5.57 -2.42 10.51
C MET A 97 5.24 -3.83 10.01
N ASP A 98 4.12 -4.40 10.45
CA ASP A 98 3.60 -5.70 10.02
C ASP A 98 2.08 -5.57 9.89
N GLU A 99 1.59 -5.52 8.66
CA GLU A 99 0.21 -5.14 8.33
C GLU A 99 -0.36 -5.94 7.16
N VAL A 100 -1.69 -5.94 7.04
CA VAL A 100 -2.42 -6.59 5.94
C VAL A 100 -3.25 -5.54 5.22
N GLY A 101 -2.97 -5.33 3.94
CA GLY A 101 -3.82 -4.56 3.03
C GLY A 101 -4.86 -5.47 2.37
N LEU A 102 -6.12 -5.07 2.43
CA LEU A 102 -7.22 -5.71 1.70
C LEU A 102 -7.67 -4.79 0.55
N TYR A 103 -7.70 -5.34 -0.66
CA TYR A 103 -8.02 -4.62 -1.87
C TYR A 103 -9.31 -5.17 -2.48
N THR A 104 -10.24 -4.28 -2.81
CA THR A 104 -11.45 -4.58 -3.58
C THR A 104 -11.25 -4.08 -5.00
N VAL A 105 -11.66 -4.89 -5.98
CA VAL A 105 -11.49 -4.63 -7.42
C VAL A 105 -12.81 -4.20 -8.05
#